data_AF-A0A2G6CAU2-F1
#
_entry.id   AF-A0A2G6CAU2-F1
#
_cell.length_a   1.000
_cell.length_b   1.000
_cell.length_c   1.000
_cell.angle_alpha   90.00
_cell.angle_beta   90.00
_cell.angle_gamma   90.00
#
_symmetry.space_group_name_H-M   'P 1'
#
loop_
_entity.id
_entity.type
_entity.pdbx_description
1 polymer ?
#
loop_
_entity_poly.entity_id
_entity_poly.type
_entity_poly.pdbx_seq_one_letter_code
_entity_poly.pdbx_strand_id
1 'polypeptide(L)'
;MNPAEKNQIEIIIRNFHESKQYVPYFTDLKQHETFGVIFNSLEEEQVEEVKALIKKYIREDIANKKTKGGELFKRFFDLNEAKFWDFRLLNDSAEDQENENFQKLGKEIENELFKYEGILTEKMLQQEKGLDKVLGSFYNIVYSYFPKMNLVK
;
A
#
# COMPACT_ATOMS: atom_id res chain seq x y z
N MET A 1 9.19 -21.77 6.84
CA MET A 1 9.89 -21.81 5.52
C MET A 1 11.39 -21.65 5.67
N ASN A 2 12.18 -22.21 4.74
CA ASN A 2 13.63 -22.05 4.72
C ASN A 2 14.05 -20.67 4.14
N PRO A 3 15.30 -20.21 4.32
CA PRO A 3 15.74 -18.90 3.85
C PRO A 3 15.65 -18.69 2.33
N ALA A 4 15.84 -19.74 1.53
CA ALA A 4 15.78 -19.64 0.07
C ALA A 4 14.34 -19.41 -0.42
N GLU A 5 13.37 -20.11 0.18
CA GLU A 5 11.93 -19.92 -0.08
C GLU A 5 11.51 -18.48 0.27
N LYS A 6 11.93 -17.97 1.45
CA LYS A 6 11.65 -16.59 1.86
C LYS A 6 12.17 -15.58 0.86
N ASN A 7 13.41 -15.75 0.39
CA ASN A 7 14.00 -14.86 -0.61
C ASN A 7 13.24 -14.90 -1.95
N GLN A 8 12.81 -16.09 -2.39
CA GLN A 8 11.98 -16.20 -3.60
C GLN A 8 10.65 -15.46 -3.46
N ILE A 9 10.00 -15.56 -2.29
CA ILE A 9 8.74 -14.86 -2.01
C ILE A 9 8.95 -13.35 -1.99
N GLU A 10 10.04 -12.85 -1.37
CA GLU A 10 10.39 -11.43 -1.41
C GLU A 10 10.61 -10.92 -2.85
N ILE A 11 11.23 -11.73 -3.72
CA ILE A 11 11.39 -11.40 -5.15
C ILE A 11 10.04 -11.36 -5.86
N ILE A 12 9.14 -12.31 -5.60
CA ILE A 12 7.80 -12.33 -6.19
C ILE A 12 7.03 -11.07 -5.78
N ILE A 13 7.05 -10.70 -4.49
CA ILE A 13 6.39 -9.50 -3.96
C ILE A 13 6.91 -8.24 -4.67
N ARG A 14 8.24 -8.11 -4.80
CA ARG A 14 8.86 -6.97 -5.47
C ARG A 14 8.48 -6.88 -6.95
N ASN A 15 8.59 -7.99 -7.68
CA ASN A 15 8.24 -8.04 -9.10
C ASN A 15 6.75 -7.74 -9.33
N PHE A 16 5.89 -8.20 -8.43
CA PHE A 16 4.46 -7.86 -8.45
C PHE A 16 4.27 -6.36 -8.27
N HIS A 17 4.89 -5.77 -7.25
CA HIS A 17 4.80 -4.34 -6.99
C HIS A 17 5.28 -3.51 -8.19
N GLU A 18 6.42 -3.87 -8.78
CA GLU A 18 6.97 -3.17 -9.95
C GLU A 18 6.06 -3.30 -11.19
N SER A 19 5.47 -4.47 -11.42
CA SER A 19 4.63 -4.70 -12.61
C SER A 19 3.21 -4.18 -12.48
N LYS A 20 2.61 -4.26 -11.30
CA LYS A 20 1.22 -3.85 -11.04
C LYS A 20 1.10 -2.46 -10.43
N GLN A 21 2.21 -1.86 -10.01
CA GLN A 21 2.27 -0.54 -9.34
C GLN A 21 1.52 -0.50 -8.00
N TYR A 22 1.27 -1.65 -7.37
CA TYR A 22 0.81 -1.76 -5.98
C TYR A 22 1.38 -3.00 -5.30
N VAL A 23 1.60 -2.91 -3.98
CA VAL A 23 2.11 -4.03 -3.19
C VAL A 23 1.03 -5.10 -3.05
N PRO A 24 1.31 -6.38 -3.37
CA PRO A 24 0.29 -7.42 -3.35
C PRO A 24 -0.29 -7.67 -1.96
N TYR A 25 -1.55 -8.07 -1.94
CA TYR A 25 -2.20 -8.79 -0.85
C TYR A 25 -1.85 -10.28 -0.92
N PHE A 26 -2.08 -11.01 0.17
CA PHE A 26 -1.91 -12.47 0.11
C PHE A 26 -2.94 -13.11 -0.85
N THR A 27 -4.14 -12.55 -0.94
CA THR A 27 -5.18 -12.94 -1.90
C THR A 27 -4.72 -12.80 -3.36
N ASP A 28 -4.03 -11.69 -3.71
CA ASP A 28 -3.44 -11.52 -5.05
C ASP A 28 -2.43 -12.63 -5.35
N LEU A 29 -1.57 -12.97 -4.38
CA LEU A 29 -0.57 -14.01 -4.54
C LEU A 29 -1.23 -15.38 -4.78
N LYS A 30 -2.34 -15.68 -4.10
CA LYS A 30 -3.14 -16.90 -4.34
C LYS A 30 -3.77 -16.92 -5.73
N GLN A 31 -4.15 -15.75 -6.26
CA GLN A 31 -4.77 -15.62 -7.58
C GLN A 31 -3.76 -15.47 -8.73
N HIS A 32 -2.47 -15.39 -8.42
CA HIS A 32 -1.43 -15.20 -9.42
C HIS A 32 -1.36 -16.39 -10.40
N GLU A 33 -1.34 -16.10 -11.72
CA GLU A 33 -1.38 -17.13 -12.77
C GLU A 33 -0.26 -18.17 -12.65
N THR A 34 0.98 -17.72 -12.45
CA THR A 34 2.14 -18.62 -12.32
C THR A 34 2.32 -19.23 -10.93
N PHE A 35 2.22 -18.41 -9.87
CA PHE A 35 2.61 -18.80 -8.51
C PHE A 35 1.43 -19.16 -7.60
N GLY A 36 0.20 -18.95 -8.05
CA GLY A 36 -1.00 -19.17 -7.24
C GLY A 36 -1.09 -20.58 -6.66
N VAL A 37 -0.69 -21.61 -7.43
CA VAL A 37 -0.66 -23.00 -6.95
C VAL A 37 0.19 -23.14 -5.69
N ILE A 38 1.35 -22.49 -5.64
CA ILE A 38 2.27 -22.52 -4.48
C ILE A 38 1.60 -21.85 -3.26
N PHE A 39 1.02 -20.67 -3.45
CA PHE A 39 0.39 -19.93 -2.35
C PHE A 39 -0.90 -20.56 -1.85
N ASN A 40 -1.62 -21.30 -2.70
CA ASN A 40 -2.80 -22.06 -2.31
C ASN A 40 -2.46 -23.35 -1.53
N SER A 41 -1.24 -23.88 -1.67
CA SER A 41 -0.79 -25.08 -0.96
C SER A 41 -0.07 -24.81 0.37
N LEU A 42 0.02 -23.55 0.80
CA LEU A 42 0.68 -23.19 2.06
C LEU A 42 -0.20 -23.54 3.27
N GLU A 43 0.43 -24.09 4.29
CA GLU A 43 -0.16 -24.27 5.62
C GLU A 43 -0.32 -22.92 6.34
N GLU A 44 -1.19 -22.86 7.35
CA GLU A 44 -1.53 -21.62 8.07
C GLU A 44 -0.29 -20.89 8.62
N GLU A 45 0.67 -21.61 9.21
CA GLU A 45 1.92 -21.03 9.70
C GLU A 45 2.72 -20.37 8.57
N GLN A 46 2.78 -21.00 7.40
CA GLN A 46 3.48 -20.47 6.24
C GLN A 46 2.74 -19.26 5.65
N VAL A 47 1.42 -19.25 5.68
CA VAL A 47 0.59 -18.08 5.29
C VAL A 47 0.95 -16.87 6.15
N GLU A 48 1.05 -17.05 7.47
CA GLU A 48 1.43 -15.96 8.38
C GLU A 48 2.87 -15.50 8.15
N GLU A 49 3.80 -16.41 7.86
CA GLU A 49 5.16 -16.04 7.44
C GLU A 49 5.15 -15.19 6.15
N VAL A 50 4.35 -15.53 5.13
CA VAL A 50 4.24 -14.72 3.90
C VAL A 50 3.64 -13.35 4.18
N LYS A 51 2.57 -13.26 4.98
CA LYS A 51 1.99 -11.97 5.39
C LYS A 51 3.02 -11.11 6.14
N ALA A 52 3.87 -11.71 6.97
CA ALA A 52 4.96 -11.01 7.64
C ALA A 52 6.01 -10.48 6.65
N LEU A 53 6.36 -11.25 5.61
CA LEU A 53 7.25 -10.79 4.53
C LEU A 53 6.66 -9.61 3.76
N ILE A 54 5.36 -9.62 3.44
CA ILE A 54 4.67 -8.49 2.81
C ILE A 54 4.74 -7.25 3.72
N LYS A 55 4.42 -7.40 5.02
CA LYS A 55 4.50 -6.29 5.99
C LYS A 55 5.91 -5.72 6.10
N LYS A 56 6.94 -6.59 6.16
CA LYS A 56 8.35 -6.18 6.17
C LYS A 56 8.68 -5.38 4.91
N TYR A 57 8.31 -5.90 3.74
CA TYR A 57 8.54 -5.23 2.45
C TYR A 57 7.88 -3.84 2.40
N ILE A 58 6.63 -3.71 2.84
CA ILE A 58 5.92 -2.42 2.89
C ILE A 58 6.68 -1.41 3.74
N ARG A 59 7.12 -1.80 4.95
CA ARG A 59 7.89 -0.91 5.84
C ARG A 59 9.20 -0.46 5.20
N GLU A 60 9.92 -1.38 4.58
CA GLU A 60 11.17 -1.08 3.88
C GLU A 60 10.94 -0.17 2.67
N ASP A 61 9.91 -0.42 1.87
CA ASP A 61 9.56 0.38 0.70
C ASP A 61 9.16 1.82 1.08
N ILE A 62 8.35 1.98 2.13
CA ILE A 62 7.98 3.31 2.67
C ILE A 62 9.22 4.03 3.21
N ALA A 63 10.07 3.34 3.98
CA ALA A 63 11.27 3.93 4.57
C ALA A 63 12.28 4.42 3.53
N ASN A 64 12.31 3.78 2.36
CA ASN A 64 13.23 4.08 1.26
C ASN A 64 12.74 5.17 0.30
N LYS A 65 11.53 5.72 0.47
CA LYS A 65 11.04 6.80 -0.40
C LYS A 65 11.78 8.11 -0.12
N LYS A 66 12.38 8.69 -1.17
CA LYS A 66 13.21 9.92 -1.10
C LYS A 66 12.59 11.13 -1.78
N THR A 67 11.44 10.98 -2.42
CA THR A 67 10.72 12.12 -3.00
C THR A 67 10.04 12.91 -1.89
N LYS A 68 9.81 14.21 -2.07
CA LYS A 68 9.07 15.03 -1.08
C LYS A 68 7.71 14.42 -0.72
N GLY A 69 6.96 13.94 -1.72
CA GLY A 69 5.70 13.24 -1.49
C GLY A 69 5.88 11.92 -0.74
N GLY A 70 6.95 11.18 -1.03
CA GLY A 70 7.31 9.96 -0.31
C GLY A 70 7.69 10.19 1.15
N GLU A 71 8.43 11.25 1.45
CA GLU A 71 8.78 11.63 2.82
C GLU A 71 7.54 12.02 3.64
N LEU A 72 6.59 12.74 3.02
CA LEU A 72 5.31 13.07 3.64
C LEU A 72 4.43 11.84 3.84
N PHE A 73 4.40 10.93 2.85
CA PHE A 73 3.70 9.66 2.99
C PHE A 73 4.30 8.78 4.11
N LYS A 74 5.63 8.76 4.22
CA LYS A 74 6.31 8.10 5.34
C LYS A 74 5.88 8.71 6.69
N ARG A 75 5.82 10.03 6.78
CA ARG A 75 5.34 10.71 8.00
C ARG A 75 3.88 10.37 8.30
N PHE A 76 3.02 10.26 7.28
CA PHE A 76 1.66 9.77 7.42
C PHE A 76 1.65 8.35 8.01
N PHE A 77 2.43 7.43 7.45
CA PHE A 77 2.56 6.06 7.92
C PHE A 77 3.03 6.00 9.38
N ASP A 78 4.13 6.68 9.71
CA ASP A 78 4.71 6.67 11.07
C ASP A 78 3.73 7.20 12.13
N LEU A 79 2.88 8.17 11.79
CA LEU A 79 1.90 8.76 12.72
C LEU A 79 0.56 8.02 12.76
N ASN A 80 0.25 7.20 11.74
CA ASN A 80 -1.03 6.53 11.59
C ASN A 80 -0.89 5.02 11.36
N GLU A 81 0.20 4.40 11.82
CA GLU A 81 0.57 3.02 11.46
C GLU A 81 -0.57 2.02 11.74
N ALA A 82 -1.24 2.13 12.89
CA ALA A 82 -2.35 1.24 13.21
C ALA A 82 -3.49 1.35 12.18
N LYS A 83 -3.95 2.58 11.89
CA LYS A 83 -5.01 2.83 10.91
C LYS A 83 -4.59 2.44 9.49
N PHE A 84 -3.31 2.63 9.16
CA PHE A 84 -2.75 2.19 7.88
C PHE A 84 -2.94 0.69 7.70
N TRP A 85 -2.57 -0.11 8.70
CA TRP A 85 -2.69 -1.56 8.62
C TRP A 85 -4.14 -2.03 8.63
N ASP A 86 -4.99 -1.43 9.47
CA ASP A 86 -6.42 -1.75 9.51
C ASP A 86 -7.10 -1.44 8.17
N PHE A 87 -6.81 -0.27 7.59
CA PHE A 87 -7.38 0.10 6.31
C PHE A 87 -6.81 -0.76 5.17
N ARG A 88 -5.53 -1.14 5.24
CA ARG A 88 -4.93 -2.07 4.29
C ARG A 88 -5.66 -3.41 4.31
N LEU A 89 -6.01 -3.94 5.47
CA LEU A 89 -6.79 -5.19 5.55
C LEU A 89 -8.15 -5.04 4.87
N LEU A 90 -8.87 -3.94 5.11
CA LEU A 90 -10.17 -3.70 4.48
C LEU A 90 -10.04 -3.52 2.96
N ASN A 91 -8.94 -2.95 2.48
CA ASN A 91 -8.65 -2.77 1.06
C ASN A 91 -8.43 -4.12 0.33
N ASP A 92 -7.99 -5.16 1.04
CA ASP A 92 -7.91 -6.54 0.52
C ASP A 92 -9.32 -7.06 0.20
N SER A 93 -10.21 -7.02 1.20
CA SER A 93 -11.52 -7.66 1.17
C SER A 93 -12.65 -6.80 0.62
N ALA A 94 -12.43 -5.50 0.37
CA ALA A 94 -13.49 -4.63 -0.13
C ALA A 94 -13.87 -5.03 -1.56
N GLU A 95 -15.05 -5.64 -1.71
CA GLU A 95 -15.61 -5.99 -3.02
C GLU A 95 -16.59 -4.92 -3.51
N ASP A 96 -17.18 -4.14 -2.60
CA ASP A 96 -18.16 -3.11 -2.91
C ASP A 96 -17.95 -1.81 -2.13
N GLN A 97 -18.64 -0.76 -2.58
CA GLN A 97 -18.60 0.58 -2.00
C GLN A 97 -19.49 0.71 -0.75
N GLU A 98 -20.16 -0.34 -0.28
CA GLU A 98 -21.17 -0.27 0.78
C GLU A 98 -20.67 -0.73 2.15
N ASN A 99 -19.48 -1.34 2.21
CA ASN A 99 -18.86 -1.73 3.48
C ASN A 99 -18.63 -0.51 4.41
N GLU A 100 -19.44 -0.40 5.46
CA GLU A 100 -19.43 0.75 6.39
C GLU A 100 -18.06 0.98 7.05
N ASN A 101 -17.36 -0.10 7.44
CA ASN A 101 -16.05 0.00 8.06
C ASN A 101 -15.00 0.51 7.06
N PHE A 102 -15.06 0.03 5.82
CA PHE A 102 -14.21 0.51 4.73
C PHE A 102 -14.45 1.99 4.47
N GLN A 103 -15.71 2.42 4.36
CA GLN A 103 -16.06 3.83 4.11
C GLN A 103 -15.61 4.73 5.26
N LYS A 104 -15.92 4.34 6.50
CA LYS A 104 -15.56 5.11 7.69
C LYS A 104 -14.06 5.25 7.84
N LEU A 105 -13.32 4.14 7.87
CA LEU A 105 -11.88 4.18 8.04
C LEU A 105 -11.18 4.79 6.81
N GLY A 106 -11.71 4.55 5.61
CA GLY A 106 -11.24 5.17 4.37
C GLY A 106 -11.32 6.70 4.43
N LYS A 107 -12.42 7.26 4.94
CA LYS A 107 -12.52 8.72 5.14
C LYS A 107 -11.59 9.25 6.21
N GLU A 108 -11.36 8.51 7.28
CA GLU A 108 -10.33 8.90 8.25
C GLU A 108 -8.94 8.95 7.61
N ILE A 109 -8.59 7.96 6.77
CA ILE A 109 -7.32 7.91 6.04
C ILE A 109 -7.24 9.04 5.01
N GLU A 110 -8.31 9.31 4.26
CA GLU A 110 -8.37 10.40 3.28
C GLU A 110 -8.13 11.75 3.95
N ASN A 111 -8.80 12.00 5.08
CA ASN A 111 -8.64 13.22 5.87
C ASN A 111 -7.21 13.39 6.40
N GLU A 112 -6.55 12.32 6.81
CA GLU A 112 -5.14 12.38 7.20
C GLU A 112 -4.24 12.68 5.98
N LEU A 113 -4.46 12.02 4.84
CA LEU A 113 -3.69 12.24 3.61
C LEU A 113 -3.85 13.66 3.06
N PHE A 114 -5.04 14.26 3.16
CA PHE A 114 -5.30 15.65 2.73
C PHE A 114 -4.42 16.67 3.47
N LYS A 115 -4.05 16.42 4.73
CA LYS A 115 -3.13 17.31 5.47
C LYS A 115 -1.76 17.35 4.80
N TYR A 116 -1.27 16.19 4.34
CA TYR A 116 0.01 16.07 3.65
C TYR A 116 -0.05 16.59 2.22
N GLU A 117 -1.18 16.39 1.54
CA GLU A 117 -1.47 17.05 0.26
C GLU A 117 -1.42 18.57 0.38
N GLY A 118 -2.06 19.15 1.40
CA GLY A 118 -2.04 20.58 1.66
C GLY A 118 -0.62 21.13 1.81
N ILE A 119 0.25 20.41 2.53
CA ILE A 119 1.67 20.76 2.66
C ILE A 119 2.39 20.75 1.29
N LEU A 120 2.06 19.80 0.41
CA LEU A 120 2.62 19.78 -0.96
C LEU A 120 2.11 20.97 -1.77
N THR A 121 0.80 21.24 -1.71
CA THR A 121 0.15 22.31 -2.45
C THR A 121 0.67 23.69 -2.04
N GLU A 122 0.76 23.98 -0.74
CA GLU A 122 1.31 25.25 -0.23
C GLU A 122 2.76 25.47 -0.68
N LYS A 123 3.60 24.43 -0.63
CA LYS A 123 4.99 24.50 -1.09
C LYS A 123 5.10 24.69 -2.60
N MET A 124 4.18 24.14 -3.38
CA MET A 124 4.19 24.21 -4.84
C MET A 124 3.58 25.50 -5.39
N LEU A 125 2.61 26.10 -4.69
CA LEU A 125 2.08 27.44 -5.02
C LEU A 125 3.18 28.50 -4.96
N GLN A 126 4.22 28.29 -4.15
CA GLN A 126 5.41 29.13 -4.10
C GLN A 126 6.40 28.90 -5.28
N GLN A 127 6.19 27.88 -6.12
CA GLN A 127 7.12 27.44 -7.19
C GLN A 127 6.53 27.50 -8.62
N GLU A 128 5.43 28.23 -8.80
CA GLU A 128 4.78 28.66 -10.06
C GLU A 128 4.32 27.59 -11.08
N LYS A 129 4.82 26.34 -11.14
CA LYS A 129 4.31 25.29 -12.07
C LYS A 129 4.48 23.85 -11.55
N GLY A 130 3.54 22.96 -11.93
CA GLY A 130 3.68 21.50 -11.82
C GLY A 130 2.90 20.83 -10.68
N LEU A 131 1.94 21.52 -10.05
CA LEU A 131 1.14 21.01 -8.94
C LEU A 131 0.47 19.66 -9.26
N ASP A 132 -0.25 19.56 -10.38
CA ASP A 132 -0.98 18.35 -10.77
C ASP A 132 -0.08 17.12 -10.87
N LYS A 133 1.16 17.30 -11.37
CA LYS A 133 2.14 16.21 -11.46
C LYS A 133 2.62 15.77 -10.09
N VAL A 134 2.83 16.70 -9.17
CA VAL A 134 3.26 16.42 -7.79
C VAL A 134 2.15 15.71 -7.02
N LEU A 135 0.91 16.20 -7.13
CA LEU A 135 -0.26 15.57 -6.52
C LEU A 135 -0.52 14.18 -7.10
N GLY A 136 -0.51 14.04 -8.42
CA GLY A 136 -0.63 12.74 -9.07
C GLY A 136 0.44 11.75 -8.61
N SER A 137 1.69 12.20 -8.48
CA SER A 137 2.78 11.35 -7.96
C SER A 137 2.58 10.96 -6.49
N PHE A 138 2.02 11.84 -5.67
CA PHE A 138 1.69 11.54 -4.28
C PHE A 138 0.58 10.50 -4.19
N TYR A 139 -0.50 10.67 -4.96
CA TYR A 139 -1.59 9.71 -4.98
C TYR A 139 -1.21 8.37 -5.60
N ASN A 140 -0.28 8.33 -6.57
CA ASN A 140 0.29 7.06 -7.03
C ASN A 140 0.96 6.28 -5.88
N ILE A 141 1.60 6.97 -4.94
CA ILE A 141 2.12 6.33 -3.73
C ILE A 141 0.98 5.80 -2.87
N VAL A 142 -0.08 6.58 -2.64
CA VAL A 142 -1.26 6.13 -1.88
C VAL A 142 -1.86 4.87 -2.49
N TYR A 143 -2.13 4.88 -3.80
CA TYR A 143 -2.71 3.75 -4.53
C TYR A 143 -1.80 2.52 -4.58
N SER A 144 -0.48 2.70 -4.45
CA SER A 144 0.44 1.57 -4.34
C SER A 144 0.22 0.71 -3.08
N TYR A 145 -0.42 1.27 -2.05
CA TYR A 145 -0.79 0.52 -0.84
C TYR A 145 -2.29 0.33 -0.71
N PHE A 146 -3.11 1.26 -1.23
CA PHE A 146 -4.56 1.25 -1.14
C PHE A 146 -5.19 1.35 -2.55
N PRO A 147 -5.08 0.32 -3.40
CA PRO A 147 -5.59 0.36 -4.77
C PRO A 147 -7.09 0.62 -4.87
N LYS A 148 -7.87 0.28 -3.83
CA LYS A 148 -9.32 0.52 -3.75
C LYS A 148 -9.69 1.83 -3.07
N MET A 149 -8.73 2.70 -2.76
CA MET A 149 -9.00 4.01 -2.10
C MET A 149 -10.02 4.86 -2.87
N ASN A 150 -10.08 4.72 -4.20
CA ASN A 150 -11.05 5.39 -5.05
C ASN A 150 -12.51 4.94 -4.85
N LEU A 151 -12.75 3.85 -4.11
CA LEU A 151 -14.07 3.37 -3.76
C LEU A 151 -14.65 4.05 -2.51
N VAL A 152 -13.84 4.84 -1.80
CA VAL A 152 -14.28 5.63 -0.64
C VAL A 152 -15.13 6.82 -1.11
N LYS A 153 -16.33 6.99 -0.54
CA LYS A 153 -17.34 7.99 -0.93
C LYS A 153 -17.41 9.16 0.03
#